data_AF-A0A1V0DH12-F1
#
_entry.id   AF-A0A1V0DH12-F1
#
_cell.length_a   1.000
_cell.length_b   1.000
_cell.length_c   1.000
_cell.angle_alpha   90.00
_cell.angle_beta   90.00
_cell.angle_gamma   90.00
#
_symmetry.space_group_name_H-M   'P 1'
#
loop_
_entity.id
_entity.type
_entity.pdbx_description
1 polymer ?
#
loop_
_entity_poly.entity_id
_entity_poly.type
_entity_poly.pdbx_seq_one_letter_code
_entity_poly.pdbx_strand_id
1 'polypeptide(L)'
;MPQHKSAKKRVRQNEKRRLHNRQLRSRMRTMIKKLQMTEDPAEAQTLLKAVKAYVDRLATKRVIHPNKAAHYKSRLEKRVNSLG
;
A
#
# COMPACT_ATOMS: atom_id res chain seq x y z
N MET A 1 6.54 1.94 -31.48
CA MET A 1 5.57 0.83 -31.59
C MET A 1 6.31 -0.49 -31.44
N PRO A 2 5.80 -1.52 -30.74
CA PRO A 2 6.52 -2.78 -30.58
C PRO A 2 6.74 -3.45 -31.94
N GLN A 3 8.00 -3.65 -32.34
CA GLN A 3 8.33 -4.25 -33.63
C GLN A 3 8.32 -5.79 -33.58
N HIS A 4 8.60 -6.38 -32.42
CA HIS A 4 8.59 -7.84 -32.22
C HIS A 4 7.30 -8.35 -31.53
N LYS A 5 6.86 -9.57 -31.87
CA LYS A 5 5.67 -10.22 -31.28
C LYS A 5 5.76 -10.33 -29.75
N SER A 6 6.94 -10.63 -29.22
CA SER A 6 7.23 -10.71 -27.78
C SER A 6 7.01 -9.35 -27.09
N ALA A 7 7.49 -8.27 -27.68
CA ALA A 7 7.33 -6.92 -27.17
C ALA A 7 5.84 -6.50 -27.14
N LYS A 8 5.07 -6.78 -28.21
CA LYS A 8 3.61 -6.53 -28.23
C LYS A 8 2.88 -7.29 -27.12
N LYS A 9 3.30 -8.52 -26.81
CA LYS A 9 2.76 -9.29 -25.67
C LYS A 9 3.11 -8.65 -24.33
N ARG A 10 4.35 -8.18 -24.14
CA ARG A 10 4.78 -7.51 -22.89
C ARG A 10 4.00 -6.22 -22.63
N VAL A 11 3.76 -5.39 -23.64
CA VAL A 11 2.96 -4.15 -23.49
C VAL A 11 1.58 -4.45 -22.92
N ARG A 12 0.85 -5.42 -23.51
CA ARG A 12 -0.48 -5.84 -23.02
C ARG A 12 -0.45 -6.35 -21.58
N GLN A 13 0.53 -7.19 -21.24
CA GLN A 13 0.68 -7.72 -19.88
C GLN A 13 1.02 -6.62 -18.87
N ASN A 14 1.91 -5.70 -19.24
CA ASN A 14 2.35 -4.61 -18.38
C ASN A 14 1.20 -3.65 -18.06
N GLU A 15 0.34 -3.35 -19.04
CA GLU A 15 -0.84 -2.51 -18.82
C GLU A 15 -1.80 -3.13 -17.80
N LYS A 16 -2.14 -4.43 -17.96
CA LYS A 16 -2.98 -5.15 -16.99
C LYS A 16 -2.40 -5.11 -15.57
N ARG A 17 -1.10 -5.40 -15.45
CA ARG A 17 -0.39 -5.35 -14.15
C ARG A 17 -0.32 -3.94 -13.58
N ARG A 18 -0.10 -2.93 -14.41
CA ARG A 18 -0.05 -1.51 -14.02
C ARG A 18 -1.37 -1.08 -13.40
N LEU A 19 -2.50 -1.38 -14.05
CA LEU A 19 -3.84 -1.01 -13.57
C LEU A 19 -4.15 -1.68 -12.23
N HIS A 20 -3.92 -2.99 -12.11
CA HIS A 20 -4.12 -3.73 -10.86
C HIS A 20 -3.25 -3.17 -9.72
N ASN A 21 -1.94 -2.99 -9.97
CA ASN A 21 -1.02 -2.48 -8.95
C ASN A 21 -1.30 -1.00 -8.60
N ARG A 22 -1.88 -0.22 -9.51
CA ARG A 22 -2.31 1.15 -9.25
C ARG A 22 -3.48 1.15 -8.26
N GLN A 23 -4.50 0.33 -8.48
CA GLN A 23 -5.65 0.21 -7.58
C GLN A 23 -5.23 -0.23 -6.17
N LEU A 24 -4.39 -1.26 -6.06
CA LEU A 24 -3.89 -1.76 -4.79
C LEU A 24 -3.11 -0.68 -4.00
N ARG A 25 -2.21 0.05 -4.68
CA ARG A 25 -1.44 1.14 -4.09
C ARG A 25 -2.31 2.33 -3.71
N SER A 26 -3.32 2.66 -4.51
CA SER A 26 -4.27 3.72 -4.21
C SER A 26 -5.07 3.39 -2.94
N ARG A 27 -5.63 2.19 -2.83
CA ARG A 27 -6.34 1.73 -1.63
C ARG A 27 -5.46 1.80 -0.39
N MET A 28 -4.20 1.37 -0.48
CA MET A 28 -3.23 1.47 0.63
C MET A 28 -3.07 2.92 1.09
N ARG A 29 -2.84 3.85 0.16
CA ARG A 29 -2.66 5.27 0.46
C ARG A 29 -3.91 5.87 1.09
N THR A 30 -5.10 5.51 0.62
CA THR A 30 -6.37 5.97 1.19
C THR A 30 -6.52 5.49 2.64
N MET A 31 -6.23 4.22 2.93
CA MET A 31 -6.30 3.70 4.30
C MET A 31 -5.29 4.39 5.23
N ILE A 32 -4.07 4.63 4.74
CA ILE A 32 -3.04 5.38 5.48
C ILE A 32 -3.52 6.81 5.75
N LYS A 33 -4.09 7.49 4.75
CA LYS A 33 -4.60 8.86 4.90
C LYS A 33 -5.75 8.93 5.90
N LYS A 34 -6.66 7.95 5.89
CA LYS A 34 -7.75 7.86 6.88
C LYS A 34 -7.19 7.77 8.30
N LEU A 35 -6.26 6.84 8.55
CA LEU A 35 -5.60 6.72 9.86
C LEU A 35 -4.86 8.00 10.28
N GLN A 36 -4.29 8.74 9.32
CA GLN A 36 -3.65 10.03 9.62
C GLN A 36 -4.65 11.13 9.99
N MET A 37 -5.89 11.07 9.50
CA MET A 37 -6.92 12.07 9.77
C MET A 37 -7.71 11.77 11.05
N THR A 38 -7.66 10.54 11.55
CA THR A 38 -8.29 10.17 12.82
C THR A 38 -7.53 10.78 14.00
N GLU A 39 -8.26 11.45 14.88
CA GLU A 39 -7.74 12.08 16.10
C GLU A 39 -8.07 11.27 17.37
N ASP A 40 -9.09 10.41 17.33
CA ASP A 40 -9.46 9.55 18.45
C ASP A 40 -8.45 8.38 18.62
N PRO A 41 -7.81 8.23 19.79
CA PRO A 41 -6.82 7.17 20.03
C PRO A 41 -7.42 5.75 19.93
N ALA A 42 -8.67 5.56 20.35
CA ALA A 42 -9.31 4.24 20.32
C ALA A 42 -9.58 3.80 18.87
N GLU A 43 -10.19 4.67 18.06
CA GLU A 43 -10.42 4.44 16.64
C GLU A 43 -9.09 4.26 15.88
N ALA A 44 -8.08 5.10 16.16
CA ALA A 44 -6.78 5.03 15.51
C ALA A 44 -6.10 3.66 15.74
N GLN A 45 -6.21 3.07 16.92
CA GLN A 45 -5.62 1.77 17.24
C GLN A 45 -6.30 0.62 16.46
N THR A 46 -7.62 0.68 16.27
CA THR A 46 -8.35 -0.31 15.47
C THR A 46 -7.98 -0.21 13.98
N LEU A 47 -7.94 1.00 13.44
CA LEU A 47 -7.54 1.28 12.06
C LEU A 47 -6.08 0.87 11.80
N LEU A 48 -5.19 1.09 12.77
CA LEU A 48 -3.79 0.71 12.66
C LEU A 48 -3.62 -0.79 12.39
N LYS A 49 -4.37 -1.67 13.08
CA LYS A 49 -4.34 -3.13 12.85
C LYS A 49 -4.72 -3.47 11.42
N ALA A 50 -5.81 -2.87 10.91
CA ALA A 50 -6.28 -3.08 9.55
C ALA A 50 -5.28 -2.57 8.49
N VAL A 51 -4.69 -1.40 8.71
CA VAL A 51 -3.67 -0.82 7.82
C VAL A 51 -2.42 -1.70 7.77
N LYS A 52 -1.89 -2.13 8.93
CA LYS A 52 -0.71 -3.01 9.02
C LYS A 52 -0.92 -4.29 8.22
N ALA A 53 -2.05 -4.98 8.45
CA ALA A 53 -2.37 -6.22 7.74
C ALA A 53 -2.44 -6.02 6.22
N TYR A 54 -3.00 -4.90 5.75
CA TYR A 54 -3.09 -4.61 4.33
C TYR A 54 -1.73 -4.26 3.71
N VAL A 55 -0.89 -3.49 4.41
CA VAL A 55 0.47 -3.14 3.99
C VAL A 55 1.34 -4.39 3.87
N ASP A 56 1.30 -5.28 4.87
CA ASP A 56 2.09 -6.51 4.86
C ASP A 56 1.67 -7.45 3.72
N ARG A 57 0.36 -7.55 3.44
CA ARG A 57 -0.15 -8.30 2.28
C ARG A 57 0.39 -7.76 0.94
N LEU A 58 0.56 -6.45 0.81
CA LEU A 58 1.13 -5.84 -0.40
C LEU A 58 2.64 -6.07 -0.51
N ALA A 59 3.34 -6.16 0.62
CA ALA A 59 4.76 -6.50 0.65
C ALA A 59 5.01 -7.95 0.21
N THR A 60 4.21 -8.91 0.71
CA THR A 60 4.29 -10.32 0.30
C THR A 60 4.06 -10.47 -1.20
N LYS A 61 3.09 -9.73 -1.77
CA LYS A 61 2.81 -9.71 -3.22
C LYS A 61 3.83 -8.91 -4.05
N ARG A 62 4.90 -8.39 -3.44
CA ARG A 62 5.92 -7.53 -4.07
C ARG A 62 5.35 -6.32 -4.82
N VAL A 63 4.19 -5.82 -4.40
CA VAL A 63 3.61 -4.57 -4.93
C VAL A 63 4.32 -3.37 -4.31
N ILE A 64 4.78 -3.51 -3.07
CA ILE A 64 5.69 -2.59 -2.37
C ILE A 64 6.89 -3.37 -1.84
N HIS A 65 8.03 -2.69 -1.66
CA HIS A 65 9.22 -3.30 -1.07
C HIS A 65 8.98 -3.59 0.44
N PRO A 66 9.48 -4.70 1.00
CA PRO A 66 9.35 -5.00 2.44
C PRO A 66 9.90 -3.87 3.32
N ASN A 67 11.04 -3.27 2.98
CA ASN A 67 11.58 -2.11 3.72
C ASN A 67 10.61 -0.92 3.70
N LYS A 68 9.90 -0.71 2.59
CA LYS A 68 8.89 0.36 2.49
C LYS A 68 7.68 0.07 3.36
N ALA A 69 7.26 -1.19 3.44
CA ALA A 69 6.22 -1.62 4.37
C ALA A 69 6.64 -1.41 5.83
N ALA A 70 7.84 -1.85 6.20
CA ALA A 70 8.41 -1.64 7.55
C ALA A 70 8.48 -0.15 7.91
N HIS A 71 8.93 0.69 6.99
CA HIS A 71 8.97 2.14 7.18
C HIS A 71 7.58 2.75 7.39
N TYR A 72 6.57 2.32 6.64
CA TYR A 72 5.18 2.76 6.87
C TYR A 72 4.66 2.31 8.24
N LYS A 73 4.90 1.05 8.64
CA LYS A 73 4.46 0.53 9.94
C LYS A 73 5.08 1.33 11.09
N SER A 74 6.39 1.53 11.06
CA SER A 74 7.10 2.30 12.11
C SER A 74 6.59 3.75 12.21
N ARG A 75 6.37 4.44 11.09
CA ARG A 75 5.86 5.82 11.10
C ARG A 75 4.43 5.92 11.63
N LEU A 76 3.57 4.95 11.30
CA LEU A 76 2.19 4.95 11.76
C LEU A 76 2.09 4.58 13.24
N GLU A 77 2.89 3.63 13.71
CA GLU A 77 2.99 3.31 15.14
C GLU A 77 3.41 4.52 15.96
N LYS A 78 4.47 5.23 15.54
CA LYS A 78 4.92 6.45 16.23
C LYS A 78 3.81 7.51 16.32
N ARG A 79 3.01 7.69 15.26
CA ARG A 79 1.91 8.66 15.24
C ARG A 79 0.75 8.24 16.16
N VAL A 80 0.36 6.98 16.15
CA VAL A 80 -0.72 6.50 17.02
C VAL A 80 -0.29 6.55 18.47
N ASN A 81 0.96 6.19 18.77
CA ASN A 81 1.52 6.30 20.11
C ASN A 81 1.65 7.75 20.60
N SER A 82 1.72 8.75 19.71
CA SER A 82 1.72 10.17 20.11
C SER A 82 0.32 10.77 20.32
N LEU A 83 -0.73 10.03 19.95
CA LEU A 83 -2.14 10.43 20.16
C LEU A 83 -2.68 9.93 21.51
N GLY A 84 -2.01 8.98 22.15
CA GLY A 84 -2.29 8.51 23.51
C GLY A 84 -1.26 9.06 24.48
#